data_AF-E3RJ29-F1
#
_entry.id   AF-E3RJ29-F1
#
_cell.length_a   1.000
_cell.length_b   1.000
_cell.length_c   1.000
_cell.angle_alpha   90.00
_cell.angle_beta   90.00
_cell.angle_gamma   90.00
#
_symmetry.space_group_name_H-M   'P 1'
#
loop_
_entity.id
_entity.type
_entity.pdbx_description
1 polymer ?
#
loop_
_entity_poly.entity_id
_entity_poly.type
_entity_poly.pdbx_seq_one_letter_code
_entity_poly.pdbx_strand_id
1 'polypeptide(L)'
;MKLRAVKIYLEKLELENAPVESESLKLATKHLTIPYRAQHHMLKDVLSRFKVGLFEFGQRFFPKIMQREGWYEPEGLSIAEFGDILDQHRNMHDFYKICSKQWDSLRRIRNSSVHDIPQMSVARLEELLDDCKDLAYFMECPGIDVLVDRYNLLLNNYKDDYMGFLTSHEQKLRDQLEKIDEERDAALGDLDTLECKDFEERNEKLREDFHEKRHILMLKFQRTDRDRKPLFTRDLVRYSVLSHIRHCLDSEDSAWAAEATGALAKEYAGRGYLSQKPLEREAETDSQDG
;
A
#
# COMPACT_ATOMS: atom_id res chain seq x y z
N MET A 1 -5.62 -50.56 -23.26
CA MET A 1 -5.21 -49.21 -23.70
C MET A 1 -6.16 -48.09 -23.25
N LYS A 2 -7.48 -48.27 -23.22
CA LYS A 2 -8.46 -47.21 -22.87
C LYS A 2 -8.39 -46.68 -21.43
N LEU A 3 -8.09 -47.52 -20.43
CA LEU A 3 -7.98 -47.10 -19.01
C LEU A 3 -6.73 -46.24 -18.70
N ARG A 4 -5.67 -46.36 -19.50
CA ARG A 4 -4.43 -45.58 -19.30
C ARG A 4 -4.57 -44.14 -19.82
N ALA A 5 -5.34 -43.95 -20.89
CA ALA A 5 -5.63 -42.63 -21.45
C ALA A 5 -6.58 -41.83 -20.53
N VAL A 6 -7.60 -42.48 -19.97
CA VAL A 6 -8.52 -41.86 -18.99
C VAL A 6 -7.77 -41.48 -17.70
N LYS A 7 -6.85 -42.31 -17.22
CA LYS A 7 -6.04 -42.00 -16.03
C LYS A 7 -5.09 -40.81 -16.26
N ILE A 8 -4.42 -40.75 -17.42
CA ILE A 8 -3.54 -39.62 -17.79
C ILE A 8 -4.37 -38.33 -18.02
N TYR A 9 -5.62 -38.45 -18.46
CA TYR A 9 -6.54 -37.33 -18.66
C TYR A 9 -7.09 -36.78 -17.33
N LEU A 10 -7.40 -37.67 -16.38
CA LEU A 10 -7.78 -37.30 -15.01
C LEU A 10 -6.59 -36.71 -14.22
N GLU A 11 -5.38 -37.28 -14.34
CA GLU A 11 -4.16 -36.74 -13.72
C GLU A 11 -3.78 -35.35 -14.29
N LYS A 12 -4.08 -35.07 -15.57
CA LYS A 12 -3.92 -33.72 -16.15
C LYS A 12 -4.98 -32.72 -15.68
N LEU A 13 -6.23 -33.16 -15.53
CA LEU A 13 -7.31 -32.34 -14.97
C LEU A 13 -7.07 -32.03 -13.48
N GLU A 14 -6.51 -32.95 -12.70
CA GLU A 14 -6.13 -32.72 -11.30
C GLU A 14 -4.96 -31.73 -11.16
N LEU A 15 -4.06 -31.65 -12.16
CA LEU A 15 -2.96 -30.67 -12.20
C LEU A 15 -3.41 -29.26 -12.61
N GLU A 16 -4.44 -29.13 -13.45
CA GLU A 16 -5.06 -27.83 -13.79
C GLU A 16 -6.09 -27.34 -12.75
N ASN A 17 -6.65 -28.26 -11.95
CA ASN A 17 -7.55 -27.99 -10.84
C ASN A 17 -6.85 -27.94 -9.47
N ALA A 18 -5.51 -27.78 -9.45
CA ALA A 18 -4.78 -27.64 -8.19
C ALA A 18 -5.36 -26.46 -7.38
N PRO A 19 -5.73 -26.66 -6.10
CA PRO A 19 -6.37 -25.63 -5.31
C PRO A 19 -5.40 -24.47 -5.11
N VAL A 20 -5.72 -23.30 -5.66
CA VAL A 20 -4.96 -22.05 -5.53
C VAL A 20 -5.03 -21.47 -4.10
N GLU A 21 -5.57 -22.20 -3.13
CA GLU A 21 -6.60 -21.62 -2.25
C GLU A 21 -6.27 -21.49 -0.76
N SER A 22 -5.02 -21.72 -0.32
CA SER A 22 -4.66 -21.59 1.11
C SER A 22 -3.34 -20.86 1.35
N GLU A 23 -2.31 -21.12 0.55
CA GLU A 23 -1.01 -20.42 0.68
C GLU A 23 -1.07 -18.98 0.17
N SER A 24 -1.91 -18.68 -0.82
CA SER A 24 -2.04 -17.35 -1.42
C SER A 24 -2.49 -16.29 -0.43
N LEU A 25 -3.35 -16.63 0.53
CA LEU A 25 -3.87 -15.73 1.57
C LEU A 25 -2.82 -15.49 2.67
N LYS A 26 -2.04 -16.53 3.01
CA LYS A 26 -0.87 -16.45 3.92
C LYS A 26 0.31 -15.72 3.28
N LEU A 27 0.47 -15.78 1.96
CA LEU A 27 1.45 -14.99 1.21
C LEU A 27 0.98 -13.53 1.04
N ALA A 28 -0.30 -13.30 0.72
CA ALA A 28 -0.88 -11.97 0.54
C ALA A 28 -0.86 -11.15 1.83
N THR A 29 -1.09 -11.78 2.99
CA THR A 29 -0.91 -11.16 4.32
C THR A 29 0.55 -10.80 4.61
N LYS A 30 1.50 -11.64 4.19
CA LYS A 30 2.95 -11.40 4.36
C LYS A 30 3.51 -10.36 3.37
N HIS A 31 2.79 -10.09 2.29
CA HIS A 31 3.20 -9.19 1.20
C HIS A 31 2.19 -8.09 0.92
N LEU A 32 1.42 -7.64 1.92
CA LEU A 32 0.55 -6.48 1.75
C LEU A 32 1.42 -5.27 1.37
N THR A 33 1.23 -4.76 0.16
CA THR A 33 1.96 -3.60 -0.35
C THR A 33 1.14 -2.33 -0.23
N ILE A 34 1.85 -1.20 -0.18
CA ILE A 34 1.26 0.12 -0.22
C ILE A 34 1.35 0.65 -1.65
N PRO A 35 0.23 1.11 -2.24
CA PRO A 35 0.24 1.83 -3.50
C PRO A 35 1.27 2.97 -3.51
N TYR A 36 2.03 3.06 -4.61
CA TYR A 36 3.13 4.02 -4.77
C TYR A 36 2.76 5.45 -4.35
N ARG A 37 1.57 5.94 -4.76
CA ARG A 37 1.14 7.30 -4.43
C ARG A 37 1.08 7.56 -2.92
N ALA A 38 0.54 6.62 -2.15
CA ALA A 38 0.47 6.74 -0.69
C ALA A 38 1.86 6.68 -0.07
N GLN A 39 2.67 5.69 -0.50
CA GLN A 39 4.07 5.57 -0.08
C GLN A 39 4.86 6.86 -0.33
N HIS A 40 4.80 7.42 -1.55
CA HIS A 40 5.52 8.64 -1.92
C HIS A 40 5.15 9.82 -1.00
N HIS A 41 3.85 10.09 -0.81
CA HIS A 41 3.43 11.22 0.03
C HIS A 41 3.83 11.04 1.50
N MET A 42 3.68 9.84 2.06
CA MET A 42 4.08 9.55 3.45
C MET A 42 5.59 9.75 3.64
N LEU A 43 6.40 9.13 2.77
CA LEU A 43 7.85 9.19 2.87
C LEU A 43 8.37 10.62 2.66
N LYS A 44 7.77 11.38 1.74
CA LYS A 44 8.13 12.79 1.52
C LYS A 44 7.82 13.66 2.74
N ASP A 45 6.67 13.46 3.38
CA ASP A 45 6.29 14.20 4.58
C ASP A 45 7.24 13.92 5.75
N VAL A 46 7.53 12.64 6.02
CA VAL A 46 8.52 12.24 7.05
C VAL A 46 9.90 12.80 6.75
N LEU A 47 10.35 12.70 5.50
CA LEU A 47 11.65 13.20 5.06
C LEU A 47 11.79 14.71 5.28
N SER A 48 10.76 15.49 4.95
CA SER A 48 10.76 16.95 5.08
C SER A 48 10.88 17.36 6.56
N ARG A 49 10.11 16.71 7.46
CA ARG A 49 10.25 16.93 8.92
C ARG A 49 11.63 16.56 9.44
N PHE A 50 12.20 15.47 8.95
CA PHE A 50 13.54 15.06 9.32
C PHE A 50 14.58 16.09 8.92
N LYS A 51 14.52 16.61 7.69
CA LYS A 51 15.45 17.65 7.24
C LYS A 51 15.42 18.88 8.14
N VAL A 52 14.25 19.31 8.59
CA VAL A 52 14.12 20.42 9.55
C VAL A 52 14.79 20.09 10.87
N GLY A 53 14.49 18.93 11.47
CA GLY A 53 15.12 18.51 12.71
C GLY A 53 16.65 18.38 12.60
N LEU A 54 17.14 17.80 11.50
CA LEU A 54 18.58 17.70 11.21
C LEU A 54 19.22 19.07 11.04
N PHE A 55 18.54 20.00 10.39
CA PHE A 55 19.02 21.36 10.20
C PHE A 55 19.14 22.10 11.54
N GLU A 56 18.10 22.05 12.37
CA GLU A 56 18.11 22.66 13.71
C GLU A 56 19.20 22.05 14.61
N PHE A 57 19.32 20.72 14.59
CA PHE A 57 20.40 20.01 15.29
C PHE A 57 21.77 20.47 14.78
N GLY A 58 21.96 20.53 13.47
CA GLY A 58 23.19 20.99 12.83
C GLY A 58 23.54 22.44 13.19
N GLN A 59 22.57 23.34 13.21
CA GLN A 59 22.78 24.73 13.64
C GLN A 59 23.21 24.82 15.11
N ARG A 60 22.64 23.98 15.98
CA ARG A 60 22.95 23.97 17.41
C ARG A 60 24.33 23.40 17.72
N PHE A 61 24.72 22.31 17.07
CA PHE A 61 25.94 21.55 17.41
C PHE A 61 27.11 21.78 16.44
N PHE A 62 26.82 22.07 15.16
CA PHE A 62 27.81 22.18 14.09
C PHE A 62 27.66 23.45 13.22
N PRO A 63 27.42 24.65 13.79
CA PRO A 63 27.09 25.84 12.99
C PRO A 63 28.17 26.21 11.97
N LYS A 64 29.45 26.01 12.30
CA LYS A 64 30.57 26.27 11.38
C LYS A 64 30.60 25.29 10.21
N ILE A 65 30.21 24.03 10.43
CA ILE A 65 30.16 23.03 9.36
C ILE A 65 28.97 23.33 8.46
N MET A 66 27.80 23.61 9.03
CA MET A 66 26.60 24.04 8.28
C MET A 66 26.90 25.21 7.33
N GLN A 67 27.60 26.23 7.82
CA GLN A 67 28.02 27.38 7.00
C GLN A 67 29.02 27.01 5.91
N ARG A 68 29.97 26.11 6.19
CA ARG A 68 31.00 25.69 5.23
C ARG A 68 30.42 24.85 4.09
N GLU A 69 29.50 23.94 4.41
CA GLU A 69 28.80 23.10 3.42
C GLU A 69 27.70 23.88 2.68
N GLY A 70 27.43 25.13 3.06
CA GLY A 70 26.42 25.98 2.41
C GLY A 70 24.98 25.59 2.72
N TRP A 71 24.74 24.89 3.83
CA TRP A 71 23.39 24.53 4.28
C TRP A 71 22.77 25.68 5.06
N TYR A 72 22.08 26.56 4.32
CA TYR A 72 21.38 27.72 4.87
C TYR A 72 19.90 27.46 5.16
N GLU A 73 19.35 26.39 4.59
CA GLU A 73 17.95 26.00 4.75
C GLU A 73 17.81 24.48 4.89
N PRO A 74 16.73 23.99 5.52
CA PRO A 74 16.50 22.55 5.68
C PRO A 74 16.45 21.77 4.37
N GLU A 75 15.83 22.32 3.33
CA GLU A 75 15.64 21.59 2.06
C GLU A 75 16.94 21.29 1.31
N GLY A 76 17.93 22.17 1.43
CA GLY A 76 19.26 21.99 0.84
C GLY A 76 20.13 20.95 1.55
N LEU A 77 19.71 20.47 2.73
CA LEU A 77 20.50 19.52 3.53
C LEU A 77 20.50 18.12 2.89
N SER A 78 21.70 17.58 2.70
CA SER A 78 21.92 16.20 2.24
C SER A 78 22.03 15.25 3.43
N ILE A 79 21.10 14.31 3.55
CA ILE A 79 21.10 13.31 4.64
C ILE A 79 22.36 12.44 4.62
N ALA A 80 22.86 12.11 3.42
CA ALA A 80 24.06 11.29 3.30
C ALA A 80 25.28 12.04 3.84
N GLU A 81 25.49 13.27 3.37
CA GLU A 81 26.63 14.10 3.80
C GLU A 81 26.52 14.47 5.28
N PHE A 82 25.31 14.72 5.79
CA PHE A 82 25.08 14.97 7.21
C PHE A 82 25.46 13.76 8.07
N GLY A 83 25.08 12.56 7.63
CA GLY A 83 25.49 11.30 8.27
C GLY A 83 27.01 11.13 8.28
N ASP A 84 27.67 11.41 7.16
CA ASP A 84 29.13 11.32 7.05
C ASP A 84 29.85 12.30 7.99
N ILE A 85 29.30 13.52 8.15
CA ILE A 85 29.81 14.50 9.12
C ILE A 85 29.70 13.95 10.54
N LEU A 86 28.57 13.35 10.92
CA LEU A 86 28.40 12.77 12.26
C LEU A 86 29.36 11.61 12.50
N ASP A 87 29.56 10.74 11.51
CA ASP A 87 30.51 9.62 11.60
C ASP A 87 31.95 10.12 11.77
N GLN A 88 32.35 11.16 11.04
CA GLN A 88 33.71 11.69 11.10
C GLN A 88 33.96 12.59 12.32
N HIS A 89 32.90 13.13 12.93
CA HIS A 89 33.04 14.03 14.06
C HIS A 89 33.27 13.25 15.36
N ARG A 90 34.44 13.44 15.99
CA ARG A 90 34.91 12.65 17.14
C ARG A 90 33.88 12.47 18.27
N ASN A 91 33.09 13.50 18.57
CA ASN A 91 32.09 13.46 19.65
C ASN A 91 30.74 12.83 19.24
N MET A 92 30.51 12.63 17.94
CA MET A 92 29.28 12.04 17.41
C MET A 92 29.50 10.68 16.75
N HIS A 93 30.74 10.25 16.55
CA HIS A 93 31.07 8.97 15.93
C HIS A 93 30.39 7.79 16.63
N ASP A 94 30.50 7.72 17.96
CA ASP A 94 29.90 6.64 18.75
C ASP A 94 28.36 6.69 18.67
N PHE A 95 27.78 7.89 18.69
CA PHE A 95 26.35 8.12 18.51
C PHE A 95 25.86 7.64 17.13
N TYR A 96 26.56 8.04 16.07
CA TYR A 96 26.26 7.63 14.70
C TYR A 96 26.34 6.11 14.55
N LYS A 97 27.35 5.47 15.13
CA LYS A 97 27.49 4.01 15.14
C LYS A 97 26.33 3.31 15.85
N ILE A 98 25.93 3.80 17.02
CA ILE A 98 24.78 3.26 17.77
C ILE A 98 23.51 3.35 16.92
N CYS A 99 23.31 4.46 16.20
CA CYS A 99 22.12 4.71 15.39
C CYS A 99 22.28 4.32 13.90
N SER A 100 23.29 3.52 13.56
CA SER A 100 23.67 3.26 12.16
C SER A 100 22.54 2.65 11.32
N LYS A 101 21.78 1.73 11.91
CA LYS A 101 20.57 1.14 11.29
C LYS A 101 19.53 2.23 10.98
N GLN A 102 19.29 3.14 11.92
CA GLN A 102 18.29 4.20 11.76
C GLN A 102 18.70 5.22 10.68
N TRP A 103 19.99 5.56 10.61
CA TRP A 103 20.54 6.35 9.50
C TRP A 103 20.36 5.67 8.15
N ASP A 104 20.58 4.35 8.07
CA ASP A 104 20.29 3.58 6.86
C ASP A 104 18.82 3.60 6.49
N SER A 105 17.92 3.49 7.47
CA SER A 105 16.48 3.58 7.25
C SER A 105 16.07 4.97 6.75
N LEU A 106 16.61 6.06 7.30
CA LEU A 106 16.37 7.41 6.80
C LEU A 106 16.91 7.61 5.37
N ARG A 107 18.09 7.06 5.04
CA ARG A 107 18.62 7.05 3.66
C ARG A 107 17.71 6.28 2.71
N ARG A 108 17.15 5.14 3.14
CA ARG A 108 16.18 4.37 2.36
C ARG A 108 14.88 5.14 2.15
N ILE A 109 14.36 5.85 3.16
CA ILE A 109 13.21 6.75 3.01
C ILE A 109 13.49 7.82 1.96
N ARG A 110 14.63 8.50 2.05
CA ARG A 110 15.03 9.52 1.07
C ARG A 110 15.03 8.95 -0.34
N ASN A 111 15.72 7.82 -0.56
CA ASN A 111 15.80 7.21 -1.89
C ASN A 111 14.43 6.73 -2.38
N SER A 112 13.59 6.19 -1.50
CA SER A 112 12.24 5.71 -1.82
C SER A 112 11.23 6.82 -2.08
N SER A 113 11.46 8.02 -1.54
CA SER A 113 10.63 9.20 -1.79
C SER A 113 10.93 9.87 -3.14
N VAL A 114 12.17 9.74 -3.62
CA VAL A 114 12.68 10.42 -4.83
C VAL A 114 12.56 9.54 -6.07
N HIS A 115 12.71 8.22 -5.92
CA HIS A 115 12.70 7.29 -7.04
C HIS A 115 11.40 6.48 -7.09
N ASP A 116 10.99 6.06 -8.30
CA ASP A 116 9.92 5.08 -8.51
C ASP A 116 10.39 3.70 -8.03
N ILE A 117 10.41 3.51 -6.71
CA ILE A 117 10.77 2.24 -6.09
C ILE A 117 9.54 1.31 -6.15
N PRO A 118 9.75 -0.02 -6.37
CA PRO A 118 8.69 -1.01 -6.24
C PRO A 118 7.86 -0.82 -4.97
N GLN A 119 6.56 -1.14 -5.05
CA GLN A 119 5.65 -1.00 -3.93
C GLN A 119 6.21 -1.71 -2.68
N MET A 120 6.38 -0.95 -1.61
CA MET A 120 6.93 -1.45 -0.35
C MET A 120 5.87 -2.22 0.42
N SER A 121 6.27 -3.28 1.14
CA SER A 121 5.38 -3.94 2.08
C SER A 121 5.07 -3.02 3.26
N VAL A 122 3.85 -3.13 3.81
CA VAL A 122 3.44 -2.34 4.97
C VAL A 122 4.39 -2.56 6.15
N ALA A 123 4.74 -3.82 6.44
CA ALA A 123 5.66 -4.16 7.53
C ALA A 123 7.03 -3.50 7.36
N ARG A 124 7.54 -3.39 6.12
CA ARG A 124 8.81 -2.72 5.86
C ARG A 124 8.68 -1.21 6.04
N LEU A 125 7.55 -0.62 5.69
CA LEU A 125 7.31 0.80 5.91
C LEU A 125 7.25 1.12 7.41
N GLU A 126 6.54 0.31 8.20
CA GLU A 126 6.49 0.46 9.66
C GLU A 126 7.87 0.39 10.29
N GLU A 127 8.70 -0.59 9.90
CA GLU A 127 10.08 -0.68 10.37
C GLU A 127 10.89 0.58 10.07
N LEU A 128 10.74 1.15 8.86
CA LEU A 128 11.42 2.40 8.49
C LEU A 128 10.92 3.60 9.33
N LEU A 129 9.62 3.65 9.62
CA LEU A 129 9.02 4.72 10.42
C LEU A 129 9.43 4.62 11.88
N ASP A 130 9.47 3.42 12.45
CA ASP A 130 9.91 3.18 13.83
C ASP A 130 11.39 3.48 14.00
N ASP A 131 12.24 3.06 13.05
CA ASP A 131 13.66 3.43 13.04
C ASP A 131 13.84 4.97 12.99
N CYS A 132 12.97 5.65 12.25
CA CYS A 132 12.96 7.11 12.21
C CYS A 132 12.49 7.71 13.54
N LYS A 133 11.48 7.14 14.19
CA LYS A 133 11.06 7.59 15.52
C LYS A 133 12.19 7.49 16.54
N ASP A 134 12.92 6.38 16.53
CA ASP A 134 14.11 6.19 17.38
C ASP A 134 15.18 7.25 17.11
N LEU A 135 15.51 7.50 15.84
CA LEU A 135 16.50 8.51 15.49
C LEU A 135 16.07 9.92 15.91
N ALA A 136 14.79 10.25 15.76
CA ALA A 136 14.25 11.54 16.17
C ALA A 136 14.34 11.74 17.69
N TYR A 137 14.08 10.69 18.48
CA TYR A 137 14.27 10.72 19.92
C TYR A 137 15.72 11.02 20.30
N PHE A 138 16.66 10.33 19.65
CA PHE A 138 18.09 10.49 19.86
C PHE A 138 18.63 11.88 19.47
N MET A 139 18.03 12.50 18.44
CA MET A 139 18.42 13.81 17.93
C MET A 139 17.65 14.97 18.56
N GLU A 140 16.74 14.70 19.49
CA GLU A 140 15.84 15.70 20.07
C GLU A 140 15.00 16.43 19.00
N CYS A 141 14.60 15.75 17.93
CA CYS A 141 13.79 16.32 16.84
C CYS A 141 12.29 16.27 17.21
N PRO A 142 11.64 17.38 17.60
CA PRO A 142 10.28 17.34 18.13
C PRO A 142 9.23 17.03 17.06
N GLY A 143 8.17 16.30 17.44
CA GLY A 143 6.96 16.10 16.64
C GLY A 143 7.03 14.99 15.60
N ILE A 144 8.21 14.39 15.36
CA ILE A 144 8.36 13.23 14.47
C ILE A 144 7.71 11.98 15.10
N ASP A 145 7.77 11.86 16.41
CA ASP A 145 7.11 10.80 17.18
C ASP A 145 5.60 10.80 16.96
N VAL A 146 4.95 11.97 17.09
CA VAL A 146 3.52 12.14 16.86
C VAL A 146 3.15 11.85 15.41
N LEU A 147 4.01 12.26 14.46
CA LEU A 147 3.82 11.98 13.03
C LEU A 147 3.85 10.48 12.74
N VAL A 148 4.88 9.78 13.24
CA VAL A 148 5.05 8.34 13.06
C VAL A 148 3.89 7.57 13.69
N ASP A 149 3.50 7.93 14.92
CA ASP A 149 2.38 7.27 15.60
C ASP A 149 1.06 7.43 14.83
N ARG A 150 0.86 8.61 14.23
CA ARG A 150 -0.31 8.83 13.38
C ARG A 150 -0.26 8.01 12.09
N TYR A 151 0.90 7.86 11.47
CA TYR A 151 1.06 7.00 10.31
C TYR A 151 0.86 5.52 10.64
N ASN A 152 1.43 5.03 11.74
CA ASN A 152 1.24 3.65 12.19
C ASN A 152 -0.24 3.35 12.47
N LEU A 153 -0.99 4.28 13.07
CA LEU A 153 -2.45 4.15 13.21
C LEU A 153 -3.17 4.01 11.86
N LEU A 154 -2.84 4.88 10.90
CA LEU A 154 -3.47 4.85 9.57
C LEU A 154 -3.07 3.60 8.77
N LEU A 155 -1.85 3.10 8.93
CA LEU A 155 -1.38 1.85 8.35
C LEU A 155 -2.13 0.65 8.92
N ASN A 156 -2.40 0.64 10.23
CA ASN A 156 -3.22 -0.41 10.85
C ASN A 156 -4.67 -0.38 10.32
N ASN A 157 -5.29 0.79 10.21
CA ASN A 157 -6.62 0.91 9.59
C ASN A 157 -6.62 0.41 8.13
N TYR A 158 -5.58 0.75 7.35
CA TYR A 158 -5.42 0.26 5.99
C TYR A 158 -5.31 -1.27 5.94
N LYS A 159 -4.51 -1.88 6.84
CA LYS A 159 -4.41 -3.33 6.95
C LYS A 159 -5.77 -3.93 7.24
N ASP A 160 -6.47 -3.46 8.25
CA ASP A 160 -7.74 -4.03 8.69
C ASP A 160 -8.81 -3.94 7.59
N ASP A 161 -8.97 -2.76 7.00
CA ASP A 161 -9.97 -2.51 5.94
C ASP A 161 -9.66 -3.32 4.67
N TYR A 162 -8.39 -3.34 4.24
CA TYR A 162 -8.00 -4.04 3.03
C TYR A 162 -7.99 -5.56 3.22
N MET A 163 -7.62 -6.05 4.41
CA MET A 163 -7.73 -7.47 4.75
C MET A 163 -9.19 -7.93 4.78
N GLY A 164 -10.08 -7.15 5.39
CA GLY A 164 -11.52 -7.44 5.38
C GLY A 164 -12.08 -7.48 3.96
N PHE A 165 -11.65 -6.54 3.11
CA PHE A 165 -11.98 -6.56 1.69
C PHE A 165 -11.44 -7.80 0.98
N LEU A 166 -10.16 -8.14 1.13
CA LEU A 166 -9.55 -9.30 0.49
C LEU A 166 -10.26 -10.59 0.89
N THR A 167 -10.56 -10.79 2.17
CA THR A 167 -11.27 -11.99 2.63
C THR A 167 -12.65 -12.10 2.00
N SER A 168 -13.44 -11.02 1.99
CA SER A 168 -14.77 -11.03 1.36
C SER A 168 -14.70 -11.18 -0.16
N HIS A 169 -13.70 -10.55 -0.80
CA HIS A 169 -13.52 -10.57 -2.25
C HIS A 169 -13.05 -11.95 -2.72
N GLU A 170 -12.11 -12.58 -2.01
CA GLU A 170 -11.71 -13.95 -2.30
C GLU A 170 -12.84 -14.94 -2.10
N GLN A 171 -13.63 -14.82 -1.02
CA GLN A 171 -14.79 -15.72 -0.83
C GLN A 171 -15.77 -15.61 -2.00
N LYS A 172 -16.11 -14.38 -2.42
CA LYS A 172 -16.99 -14.15 -3.57
C LYS A 172 -16.42 -14.73 -4.87
N LEU A 173 -15.10 -14.71 -5.06
CA LEU A 173 -14.45 -15.31 -6.21
C LEU A 173 -14.59 -16.83 -6.18
N ARG A 174 -14.35 -17.46 -5.02
CA ARG A 174 -14.51 -18.90 -4.81
C ARG A 174 -15.94 -19.34 -5.08
N ASP A 175 -16.92 -18.68 -4.47
CA ASP A 175 -18.34 -19.01 -4.65
C ASP A 175 -18.77 -18.90 -6.13
N GLN A 176 -18.18 -17.95 -6.89
CA GLN A 176 -18.49 -17.79 -8.31
C GLN A 176 -17.74 -18.80 -9.19
N LEU A 177 -16.53 -19.20 -8.83
CA LEU A 177 -15.81 -20.27 -9.51
C LEU A 177 -16.49 -21.63 -9.28
N GLU A 178 -16.92 -21.91 -8.06
CA GLU A 178 -17.66 -23.13 -7.71
C GLU A 178 -18.95 -23.23 -8.53
N LYS A 179 -19.73 -22.15 -8.66
CA LYS A 179 -20.91 -22.12 -9.53
C LYS A 179 -20.59 -22.39 -11.00
N ILE A 180 -19.47 -21.84 -11.50
CA ILE A 180 -19.02 -22.10 -12.87
C ILE A 180 -18.66 -23.58 -13.04
N ASP A 181 -18.02 -24.20 -12.04
CA ASP A 181 -17.68 -25.62 -12.06
C ASP A 181 -18.93 -26.52 -11.91
N GLU A 182 -19.91 -26.15 -11.09
CA GLU A 182 -21.22 -26.84 -11.00
C GLU A 182 -21.98 -26.78 -12.34
N GLU A 183 -22.03 -25.61 -12.98
CA GLU A 183 -22.61 -25.44 -14.33
C GLU A 183 -21.89 -26.33 -15.36
N ARG A 184 -20.56 -26.43 -15.26
CA ARG A 184 -19.74 -27.27 -16.14
C ARG A 184 -20.07 -28.73 -15.95
N ASP A 185 -20.13 -29.20 -14.70
CA ASP A 185 -20.36 -30.60 -14.38
C ASP A 185 -21.78 -31.03 -14.79
N ALA A 186 -22.78 -30.16 -14.61
CA ALA A 186 -24.12 -30.39 -15.13
C ALA A 186 -24.12 -30.50 -16.66
N ALA A 187 -23.46 -29.58 -17.36
CA ALA A 187 -23.42 -29.58 -18.82
C ALA A 187 -22.62 -30.77 -19.40
N LEU A 188 -21.59 -31.26 -18.69
CA LEU A 188 -20.89 -32.49 -19.03
C LEU A 188 -21.80 -33.72 -18.84
N GLY A 189 -22.60 -33.76 -17.77
CA GLY A 189 -23.59 -34.81 -17.54
C GLY A 189 -24.65 -34.88 -18.63
N ASP A 190 -25.10 -33.73 -19.15
CA ASP A 190 -26.00 -33.69 -20.31
C ASP A 190 -25.31 -34.21 -21.59
N LEU A 191 -24.01 -33.94 -21.75
CA LEU A 191 -23.21 -34.33 -22.91
C LEU A 191 -22.99 -35.84 -23.01
N ASP A 192 -22.88 -36.53 -21.86
CA ASP A 192 -22.68 -37.99 -21.77
C ASP A 192 -23.82 -38.82 -22.42
N THR A 193 -24.94 -38.18 -22.77
CA THR A 193 -26.09 -38.81 -23.43
C THR A 193 -26.02 -38.80 -24.98
N LEU A 194 -24.99 -38.21 -25.58
CA LEU A 194 -24.87 -37.98 -27.02
C LEU A 194 -24.00 -39.00 -27.78
N GLU A 195 -24.18 -39.07 -29.10
CA GLU A 195 -23.34 -39.89 -30.00
C GLU A 195 -21.89 -39.35 -30.11
N CYS A 196 -20.90 -40.24 -30.32
CA CYS A 196 -19.47 -39.92 -30.19
C CYS A 196 -18.94 -38.74 -31.04
N LYS A 197 -19.46 -38.50 -32.24
CA LYS A 197 -18.97 -37.39 -33.09
C LYS A 197 -19.51 -36.03 -32.64
N ASP A 198 -20.78 -35.99 -32.24
CA ASP A 198 -21.41 -34.79 -31.67
C ASP A 198 -20.87 -34.49 -30.26
N PHE A 199 -20.42 -35.53 -29.55
CA PHE A 199 -19.77 -35.43 -28.24
C PHE A 199 -18.44 -34.66 -28.32
N GLU A 200 -17.53 -35.04 -29.23
CA GLU A 200 -16.19 -34.43 -29.30
C GLU A 200 -16.26 -32.93 -29.63
N GLU A 201 -17.07 -32.54 -30.63
CA GLU A 201 -17.22 -31.13 -31.03
C GLU A 201 -17.89 -30.29 -29.93
N ARG A 202 -18.94 -30.82 -29.28
CA ARG A 202 -19.63 -30.11 -28.19
C ARG A 202 -18.79 -30.02 -26.93
N ASN A 203 -17.99 -31.03 -26.60
CA ASN A 203 -17.09 -31.02 -25.44
C ASN A 203 -15.99 -29.96 -25.59
N GLU A 204 -15.39 -29.83 -26.78
CA GLU A 204 -14.36 -28.82 -27.02
C GLU A 204 -14.95 -27.40 -26.88
N LYS A 205 -16.12 -27.16 -27.48
CA LYS A 205 -16.82 -25.89 -27.34
C LYS A 205 -17.17 -25.58 -25.88
N LEU A 206 -17.62 -26.59 -25.12
CA LEU A 206 -17.91 -26.45 -23.70
C LEU A 206 -16.68 -26.02 -22.90
N ARG A 207 -15.51 -26.61 -23.19
CA ARG A 207 -14.24 -26.27 -22.54
C ARG A 207 -13.85 -24.82 -22.80
N GLU A 208 -13.93 -24.37 -24.05
CA GLU A 208 -13.64 -22.99 -24.42
C GLU A 208 -14.58 -22.01 -23.71
N ASP A 209 -15.89 -22.28 -23.69
CA ASP A 209 -16.90 -21.43 -23.05
C ASP A 209 -16.64 -21.29 -21.53
N PHE A 210 -16.32 -22.39 -20.83
CA PHE A 210 -16.03 -22.35 -19.40
C PHE A 210 -14.66 -21.72 -19.09
N HIS A 211 -13.66 -21.94 -19.94
CA HIS A 211 -12.38 -21.24 -19.83
C HIS A 211 -12.56 -19.72 -19.97
N GLU A 212 -13.33 -19.27 -20.97
CA GLU A 212 -13.62 -17.85 -21.18
C GLU A 212 -14.42 -17.26 -20.01
N LYS A 213 -15.44 -17.97 -19.50
CA LYS A 213 -16.18 -17.56 -18.29
C LYS A 213 -15.26 -17.34 -17.10
N ARG A 214 -14.35 -18.28 -16.81
CA ARG A 214 -13.35 -18.16 -15.72
C ARG A 214 -12.41 -16.99 -15.97
N HIS A 215 -11.94 -16.81 -17.20
CA HIS A 215 -11.04 -15.71 -17.55
C HIS A 215 -11.69 -14.34 -17.35
N ILE A 216 -12.91 -14.15 -17.85
CA ILE A 216 -13.70 -12.92 -17.67
C ILE A 216 -13.92 -12.64 -16.18
N LEU A 217 -14.26 -13.67 -15.40
CA LEU A 217 -14.46 -13.55 -13.96
C LEU A 217 -13.18 -13.05 -13.26
N MET A 218 -12.03 -13.67 -13.54
CA MET A 218 -10.74 -13.26 -12.99
C MET A 218 -10.41 -11.80 -13.34
N LEU A 219 -10.64 -11.37 -14.59
CA LEU A 219 -10.42 -9.98 -15.00
C LEU A 219 -11.33 -9.00 -14.24
N LYS A 220 -12.60 -9.34 -13.99
CA LYS A 220 -13.52 -8.50 -13.19
C LYS A 220 -13.03 -8.35 -11.75
N PHE A 221 -12.56 -9.44 -11.14
CA PHE A 221 -12.05 -9.40 -9.76
C PHE A 221 -10.75 -8.60 -9.64
N GLN A 222 -9.83 -8.75 -10.60
CA GLN A 222 -8.61 -7.93 -10.67
C GLN A 222 -8.89 -6.44 -10.86
N ARG A 223 -9.86 -6.08 -11.72
CA ARG A 223 -10.29 -4.69 -11.89
C ARG A 223 -10.87 -4.12 -10.60
N THR A 224 -11.74 -4.88 -9.93
CA THR A 224 -12.36 -4.46 -8.67
C THR A 224 -11.31 -4.20 -7.59
N ASP A 225 -10.30 -5.07 -7.47
CA ASP A 225 -9.18 -4.87 -6.55
C ASP A 225 -8.41 -3.57 -6.88
N ARG A 226 -8.01 -3.42 -8.14
CA ARG A 226 -7.29 -2.22 -8.61
C ARG A 226 -8.07 -0.93 -8.35
N ASP A 227 -9.38 -0.93 -8.59
CA ASP A 227 -10.22 0.26 -8.48
C ASP A 227 -10.54 0.60 -7.00
N ARG A 228 -10.51 -0.40 -6.09
CA ARG A 228 -10.71 -0.18 -4.65
C ARG A 228 -9.45 0.17 -3.88
N LYS A 229 -8.26 -0.26 -4.30
CA LYS A 229 -6.96 0.07 -3.66
C LYS A 229 -6.76 1.56 -3.32
N PRO A 230 -7.11 2.52 -4.20
CA PRO A 230 -7.03 3.95 -3.88
C PRO A 230 -7.95 4.40 -2.75
N LEU A 231 -9.08 3.73 -2.54
CA LEU A 231 -10.04 4.08 -1.50
C LEU A 231 -9.50 3.75 -0.11
N PHE A 232 -8.86 2.60 0.04
CA PHE A 232 -8.25 2.16 1.30
C PHE A 232 -7.03 3.00 1.70
N THR A 233 -6.37 3.65 0.73
CA THR A 233 -5.22 4.53 0.98
C THR A 233 -5.56 6.02 1.03
N ARG A 234 -6.84 6.38 0.88
CA ARG A 234 -7.30 7.77 0.83
C ARG A 234 -6.87 8.55 2.08
N ASP A 235 -7.04 7.95 3.24
CA ASP A 235 -6.80 8.65 4.51
C ASP A 235 -5.30 8.82 4.78
N LEU A 236 -4.46 7.86 4.34
CA LEU A 236 -3.01 7.98 4.33
C LEU A 236 -2.57 9.17 3.45
N VAL A 237 -3.02 9.20 2.19
CA VAL A 237 -2.67 10.28 1.24
C VAL A 237 -3.17 11.63 1.76
N ARG A 238 -4.42 11.69 2.22
CA ARG A 238 -5.02 12.92 2.75
C ARG A 238 -4.23 13.45 3.94
N TYR A 239 -3.89 12.59 4.89
CA TYR A 239 -3.10 12.98 6.04
C TYR A 239 -1.72 13.48 5.64
N SER A 240 -0.99 12.75 4.79
CA SER A 240 0.34 13.16 4.33
C SER A 240 0.35 14.50 3.63
N VAL A 241 -0.61 14.74 2.73
CA VAL A 241 -0.71 16.02 2.02
C VAL A 241 -1.02 17.15 3.00
N LEU A 242 -1.98 16.97 3.90
CA LEU A 242 -2.34 18.01 4.88
C LEU A 242 -1.22 18.28 5.89
N SER A 243 -0.52 17.24 6.34
CA SER A 243 0.62 17.32 7.25
C SER A 243 1.78 18.08 6.60
N HIS A 244 2.09 17.74 5.34
CA HIS A 244 3.15 18.40 4.58
C HIS A 244 2.79 19.87 4.29
N ILE A 245 1.54 20.16 3.91
CA ILE A 245 1.08 21.54 3.73
C ILE A 245 1.24 22.32 5.03
N ARG A 246 0.72 21.80 6.15
CA ARG A 246 0.89 22.46 7.46
C ARG A 246 2.37 22.72 7.76
N HIS A 247 3.23 21.75 7.47
CA HIS A 247 4.66 21.92 7.64
C HIS A 247 5.22 23.10 6.86
N CYS A 248 4.94 23.16 5.55
CA CYS A 248 5.41 24.22 4.68
C CYS A 248 4.84 25.59 5.09
N LEU A 249 3.62 25.62 5.60
CA LEU A 249 2.98 26.84 6.08
C LEU A 249 3.58 27.34 7.41
N ASP A 250 3.93 26.42 8.32
CA ASP A 250 4.59 26.74 9.58
C ASP A 250 6.02 27.29 9.35
N SER A 251 6.63 27.01 8.20
CA SER A 251 7.97 27.48 7.81
C SER A 251 8.01 28.79 7.01
N GLU A 252 6.86 29.31 6.55
CA GLU A 252 6.77 30.48 5.68
C GLU A 252 6.16 31.70 6.38
N ASP A 253 6.40 32.90 5.86
CA ASP A 253 5.83 34.14 6.44
C ASP A 253 4.29 34.08 6.40
N SER A 254 3.67 34.41 7.54
CA SER A 254 2.26 34.07 7.88
C SER A 254 1.22 34.53 6.85
N ALA A 255 1.52 35.60 6.10
CA ALA A 255 0.62 36.15 5.08
C ALA A 255 0.56 35.28 3.81
N TRP A 256 1.71 34.80 3.33
CA TRP A 256 1.77 33.93 2.15
C TRP A 256 1.17 32.55 2.44
N ALA A 257 1.48 32.02 3.63
CA ALA A 257 0.92 30.78 4.12
C ALA A 257 -0.62 30.81 4.13
N ALA A 258 -1.23 31.88 4.66
CA ALA A 258 -2.68 32.03 4.66
C ALA A 258 -3.29 32.05 3.24
N GLU A 259 -2.64 32.70 2.29
CA GLU A 259 -3.08 32.80 0.90
C GLU A 259 -2.97 31.45 0.16
N ALA A 260 -1.84 30.76 0.29
CA ALA A 260 -1.61 29.43 -0.28
C ALA A 260 -2.59 28.39 0.28
N THR A 261 -2.86 28.44 1.59
CA THR A 261 -3.85 27.58 2.24
C THR A 261 -5.26 27.83 1.68
N GLY A 262 -5.62 29.10 1.48
CA GLY A 262 -6.90 29.48 0.90
C GLY A 262 -7.07 29.02 -0.56
N ALA A 263 -6.01 29.09 -1.35
CA ALA A 263 -5.99 28.61 -2.74
C ALA A 263 -6.12 27.08 -2.82
N LEU A 264 -5.34 26.35 -2.02
CA LEU A 264 -5.40 24.88 -1.96
C LEU A 264 -6.74 24.38 -1.42
N ALA A 265 -7.29 25.01 -0.38
CA ALA A 265 -8.61 24.66 0.15
C ALA A 265 -9.72 24.85 -0.91
N LYS A 266 -9.66 25.92 -1.70
CA LYS A 266 -10.59 26.17 -2.82
C LYS A 266 -10.44 25.13 -3.93
N GLU A 267 -9.22 24.73 -4.27
CA GLU A 267 -8.98 23.71 -5.29
C GLU A 267 -9.51 22.33 -4.85
N TYR A 268 -9.28 21.94 -3.60
CA TYR A 268 -9.80 20.70 -3.04
C TYR A 268 -11.32 20.69 -2.85
N ALA A 269 -11.93 21.84 -2.53
CA ALA A 269 -13.38 22.00 -2.49
C ALA A 269 -14.01 21.97 -3.89
N GLY A 270 -13.37 22.60 -4.88
CA GLY A 270 -13.83 22.66 -6.27
C GLY A 270 -13.78 21.31 -7.00
N ARG A 271 -12.94 20.36 -6.57
CA ARG A 271 -12.87 19.00 -7.12
C ARG A 271 -13.82 17.99 -6.46
N GLY A 272 -14.81 18.43 -5.68
CA GLY A 272 -15.93 17.57 -5.23
C GLY A 272 -15.59 16.53 -4.15
N TYR A 273 -14.41 16.56 -3.55
CA TYR A 273 -13.99 15.57 -2.54
C TYR A 273 -14.64 15.72 -1.16
N LEU A 274 -15.35 16.84 -0.91
CA LEU A 274 -16.05 17.09 0.36
C LEU A 274 -17.58 16.96 0.26
N SER A 275 -18.12 16.60 -0.91
CA SER A 275 -19.56 16.37 -1.10
C SER A 275 -19.85 14.91 -1.41
N GLN A 276 -19.53 14.02 -0.48
CA GLN A 276 -20.25 12.75 -0.38
C GLN A 276 -20.72 12.61 1.06
N LYS A 277 -22.04 12.59 1.22
CA LYS A 277 -22.73 12.30 2.47
C LYS A 277 -22.13 11.03 3.10
N PRO A 278 -22.15 10.89 4.44
CA PRO A 278 -21.82 9.64 5.07
C PRO A 278 -22.67 8.53 4.43
N LEU A 279 -22.05 7.40 4.10
CA LEU A 279 -22.79 6.17 3.79
C LEU A 279 -23.69 5.89 4.99
N GLU A 280 -24.98 6.19 4.85
CA GLU A 280 -26.01 5.70 5.76
C GLU A 280 -25.89 4.17 5.75
N ARG A 281 -25.57 3.60 6.91
CA ARG A 281 -25.68 2.16 7.13
C ARG A 281 -27.15 1.82 6.91
N GLU A 282 -27.45 1.12 5.82
CA GLU A 282 -28.73 0.42 5.72
C GLU A 282 -28.78 -0.57 6.88
N ALA A 283 -29.57 -0.23 7.89
CA ALA A 283 -30.00 -1.17 8.90
C ALA A 283 -30.93 -2.14 8.18
N GLU A 284 -30.47 -3.37 8.00
CA GLU A 284 -31.35 -4.52 7.78
C GLU A 284 -32.29 -4.60 9.00
N THR A 285 -33.47 -4.01 8.86
CA THR A 285 -34.59 -4.33 9.72
C THR A 285 -35.09 -5.70 9.30
N ASP A 286 -34.72 -6.71 10.07
CA ASP A 286 -35.52 -7.91 10.26
C ASP A 286 -36.97 -7.50 10.56
N SER A 287 -37.84 -7.61 9.57
CA SER A 287 -39.27 -7.68 9.80
C SER A 287 -39.66 -9.16 9.82
N GLN A 288 -39.68 -9.70 11.04
CA GLN A 288 -40.55 -10.80 11.40
C GLN A 288 -42.02 -10.38 11.25
N ASP A 289 -42.83 -11.37 10.88
CA ASP A 289 -44.28 -11.49 10.97
C ASP A 289 -45.16 -10.95 9.83
N GLY A 290 -45.78 -11.92 9.14
CA GLY A 290 -46.81 -11.81 8.12
C GLY A 290 -47.03 -13.13 7.39
#